data_AF-A0A961B2L8-F1
#
_entry.id   AF-A0A961B2L8-F1
#
_cell.length_a   1.000
_cell.length_b   1.000
_cell.length_c   1.000
_cell.angle_alpha   90.00
_cell.angle_beta   90.00
_cell.angle_gamma   90.00
#
_symmetry.space_group_name_H-M   'P 1'
#
loop_
_entity.id
_entity.type
_entity.pdbx_description
1 polymer ?
#
loop_
_entity_poly.entity_id
_entity_poly.type
_entity_poly.pdbx_seq_one_letter_code
_entity_poly.pdbx_strand_id
1 'polypeptide(L)'
;MAWHFTVVLPRSDDWNIVAPVIVEARAGNISWESLNAQVGDARMPVARIVHAMLALSSGWNQRLESMAILSFTMLSFFYFELLARHAFGRRPRAFAAMTLAGSLLTFWPAMGMYWTFPTMLCYAIGTSLAFAIIPLMRTPLPPEARAAGGAVLGFLACETFLSGWLAWLVLFGLTFLSAWEDHWSRPWRRAIALIGIGLILAIGIYIPGWHSHAGQPMRGGNPVGIGAYTLFFFRWLGSPFSFPPIGIDDAEAVFRWQMTVGLVVGILGAVCIAGITTVALLRCRLFRGEIRRIAPWLAIIGFSLAAGILVTAGRTRFSPSFCFLGRYISFSIWAYIGAAALFFEIWPFPVGKLPRRLAGAAIPLLLALYGFGFWRGLLSIESDHFATERIRCAFELMPLYVGKSPEIEGDVLRHPFSPPPAELWRLGNRVRQADLLPVPLVDEATWRARLREDSGGAAGKLESLSPKGPDWIVSGWAADTVHRHRAHGIFITAERPGEPEKLMGFAQKNAKRPKYEKKYRFREFSPHAGWIFTVEKERLLRQAPPGTILRAYAVDANTATFHRLDGEIDMPEAPAR
;
A
#
# COMPACT_ATOMS: atom_id res chain seq x y z
N MET A 1 14.28 3.48 1.63
CA MET A 1 13.17 2.54 1.33
C MET A 1 12.22 3.15 0.30
N ALA A 2 11.38 4.12 0.66
CA ALA A 2 10.44 4.75 -0.26
C ALA A 2 11.09 5.32 -1.55
N TRP A 3 12.26 5.97 -1.49
CA TRP A 3 12.91 6.46 -2.71
C TRP A 3 13.44 5.34 -3.62
N HIS A 4 14.07 4.32 -3.01
CA HIS A 4 14.77 3.26 -3.74
C HIS A 4 13.82 2.24 -4.35
N PHE A 5 12.76 1.88 -3.62
CA PHE A 5 11.85 0.79 -3.99
C PHE A 5 10.58 1.27 -4.71
N THR A 6 10.32 2.59 -4.74
CA THR A 6 9.25 3.14 -5.59
C THR A 6 9.73 3.29 -7.03
N VAL A 7 8.96 2.73 -7.95
CA VAL A 7 9.17 2.81 -9.40
C VAL A 7 8.58 4.11 -9.92
N VAL A 8 9.25 4.73 -10.90
CA VAL A 8 8.78 5.97 -11.54
C VAL A 8 7.71 5.67 -12.60
N LEU A 9 6.67 4.91 -12.21
CA LEU A 9 5.51 4.60 -13.04
C LEU A 9 4.26 4.58 -12.15
N PRO A 10 3.18 5.29 -12.52
CA PRO A 10 1.90 5.16 -11.83
C PRO A 10 1.42 3.71 -11.84
N ARG A 11 0.86 3.22 -10.72
CA ARG A 11 0.36 1.86 -10.62
C ARG A 11 -1.09 1.82 -10.17
N SER A 12 -1.85 0.88 -10.73
CA SER A 12 -3.19 0.54 -10.22
C SER A 12 -4.10 1.78 -10.11
N ASP A 13 -4.48 2.17 -8.89
CA ASP A 13 -5.44 3.23 -8.61
C ASP A 13 -4.90 4.62 -9.00
N ASP A 14 -3.58 4.80 -9.10
CA ASP A 14 -2.98 6.09 -9.51
C ASP A 14 -3.52 6.55 -10.87
N TRP A 15 -3.77 5.62 -11.79
CA TRP A 15 -4.30 5.91 -13.13
C TRP A 15 -5.72 6.49 -13.10
N ASN A 16 -6.53 6.10 -12.11
CA ASN A 16 -7.93 6.54 -11.99
C ASN A 16 -8.08 7.73 -11.04
N ILE A 17 -7.23 7.80 -10.01
CA ILE A 17 -7.28 8.85 -8.99
C ILE A 17 -6.60 10.11 -9.49
N VAL A 18 -5.41 10.00 -10.09
CA VAL A 18 -4.51 11.13 -10.34
C VAL A 18 -4.48 11.53 -11.81
N ALA A 19 -4.39 10.55 -12.74
CA ALA A 19 -4.19 10.84 -14.17
C ALA A 19 -5.22 11.83 -14.78
N PRO A 20 -6.54 11.71 -14.52
CA PRO A 20 -7.52 12.63 -15.11
C PRO A 20 -7.29 14.08 -14.64
N VAL A 21 -7.02 14.26 -13.35
CA VAL A 21 -6.86 15.58 -12.71
C VAL A 21 -5.58 16.26 -13.20
N ILE A 22 -4.47 15.53 -13.33
CA ILE A 22 -3.20 16.14 -13.77
C ILE A 22 -3.21 16.54 -15.23
N VAL A 23 -3.93 15.79 -16.08
CA VAL A 23 -4.10 16.13 -17.50
C VAL A 23 -4.94 17.39 -17.65
N GLU A 24 -6.04 17.50 -16.90
CA GLU A 24 -6.85 18.72 -16.84
C GLU A 24 -6.08 19.92 -16.28
N ALA A 25 -5.31 19.70 -15.21
CA ALA A 25 -4.51 20.74 -14.59
C ALA A 25 -3.42 21.28 -15.52
N ARG A 26 -2.74 20.40 -16.27
CA ARG A 26 -1.73 20.80 -17.26
C ARG A 26 -2.36 21.60 -18.41
N ALA A 27 -3.60 21.30 -18.77
CA ALA A 27 -4.38 22.06 -19.74
C ALA A 27 -4.95 23.38 -19.20
N GLY A 28 -4.71 23.71 -17.92
CA GLY A 28 -5.16 24.93 -17.27
C GLY A 28 -6.62 24.92 -16.80
N ASN A 29 -7.31 23.77 -16.86
CA ASN A 29 -8.76 23.68 -16.64
C ASN A 29 -9.14 22.49 -15.73
N ILE A 30 -8.86 22.59 -14.43
CA ILE A 30 -9.32 21.58 -13.46
C ILE A 30 -10.80 21.77 -13.19
N SER A 31 -11.62 20.77 -13.53
CA SER A 31 -13.04 20.78 -13.20
C SER A 31 -13.31 20.31 -11.75
N TRP A 32 -14.35 20.87 -11.12
CA TRP A 32 -14.83 20.37 -9.83
C TRP A 32 -15.31 18.92 -9.93
N GLU A 33 -15.89 18.54 -11.07
CA GLU A 33 -16.34 17.18 -11.34
C GLU A 33 -15.17 16.20 -11.28
N SER A 34 -14.04 16.49 -11.94
CA SER A 34 -12.86 15.61 -11.91
C SER A 34 -12.17 15.59 -10.54
N LEU A 35 -12.15 16.72 -9.81
CA LEU A 35 -11.63 16.75 -8.44
C LEU A 35 -12.50 15.92 -7.48
N ASN A 36 -13.82 16.03 -7.60
CA ASN A 36 -14.77 15.39 -6.71
C ASN A 36 -15.31 14.05 -7.25
N ALA A 37 -14.78 13.55 -8.37
CA ALA A 37 -15.19 12.29 -8.96
C ALA A 37 -14.98 11.13 -7.97
N GLN A 38 -15.97 10.26 -7.84
CA GLN A 38 -15.84 9.09 -6.97
C GLN A 38 -14.91 8.04 -7.59
N VAL A 39 -13.96 7.50 -6.82
CA VAL A 39 -13.14 6.35 -7.21
C VAL A 39 -13.35 5.24 -6.19
N GLY A 40 -14.05 4.18 -6.59
CA GLY A 40 -14.45 3.12 -5.69
C GLY A 40 -15.42 3.65 -4.63
N ASP A 41 -15.02 3.60 -3.35
CA ASP A 41 -15.83 4.01 -2.19
C ASP A 41 -15.34 5.32 -1.57
N ALA A 42 -14.59 6.13 -2.31
CA ALA A 42 -14.03 7.38 -1.81
C ALA A 42 -14.17 8.53 -2.83
N ARG A 43 -14.40 9.73 -2.31
CA ARG A 43 -14.08 11.00 -2.99
C ARG A 43 -12.89 11.61 -2.26
N MET A 44 -11.97 12.19 -3.03
CA MET A 44 -10.64 12.50 -2.54
C MET A 44 -10.11 13.84 -3.09
N PRO A 45 -10.90 14.93 -3.12
CA PRO A 45 -10.46 16.17 -3.78
C PRO A 45 -9.20 16.77 -3.14
N VAL A 46 -9.08 16.73 -1.81
CA VAL A 46 -7.86 17.24 -1.13
C VAL A 46 -6.65 16.39 -1.49
N ALA A 47 -6.77 15.06 -1.44
CA ALA A 47 -5.68 14.17 -1.84
C ALA A 47 -5.30 14.38 -3.32
N ARG A 48 -6.28 14.50 -4.23
CA ARG A 48 -6.06 14.76 -5.65
C ARG A 48 -5.34 16.07 -5.93
N ILE A 49 -5.68 17.14 -5.21
CA ILE A 49 -4.96 18.42 -5.31
C ILE A 49 -3.49 18.22 -4.94
N VAL A 50 -3.20 17.54 -3.83
CA VAL A 50 -1.81 17.28 -3.40
C VAL A 50 -1.07 16.41 -4.42
N HIS A 51 -1.69 15.32 -4.90
CA HIS A 51 -1.13 14.50 -5.96
C HIS A 51 -0.85 15.32 -7.23
N ALA A 52 -1.79 16.18 -7.64
CA ALA A 52 -1.62 17.00 -8.83
C ALA A 52 -0.50 18.03 -8.69
N MET A 53 -0.37 18.67 -7.53
CA MET A 53 0.75 19.58 -7.24
C MET A 53 2.11 18.85 -7.33
N LEU A 54 2.21 17.65 -6.74
CA LEU A 54 3.44 16.84 -6.80
C LEU A 54 3.72 16.37 -8.23
N ALA A 55 2.70 15.92 -8.96
CA ALA A 55 2.87 15.43 -10.32
C ALA A 55 3.28 16.54 -11.29
N LEU A 56 2.62 17.70 -11.25
CA LEU A 56 2.92 18.83 -12.13
C LEU A 56 4.31 19.42 -11.86
N SER A 57 4.76 19.42 -10.61
CA SER A 57 6.09 19.95 -10.24
C SER A 57 7.24 18.99 -10.54
N SER A 58 6.96 17.71 -10.78
CA SER A 58 7.99 16.68 -10.90
C SER A 58 7.97 15.85 -12.19
N GLY A 59 7.04 16.12 -13.10
CA GLY A 59 6.79 15.24 -14.25
C GLY A 59 6.24 13.88 -13.81
N TRP A 60 5.34 13.89 -12.82
CA TRP A 60 4.70 12.72 -12.20
C TRP A 60 5.68 11.66 -11.66
N ASN A 61 6.74 12.13 -11.00
CA ASN A 61 7.70 11.24 -10.36
C ASN A 61 7.13 10.65 -9.05
N GLN A 62 6.66 9.41 -9.16
CA GLN A 62 6.06 8.65 -8.05
C GLN A 62 6.94 8.53 -6.80
N ARG A 63 8.27 8.61 -6.94
CA ARG A 63 9.19 8.59 -5.78
C ARG A 63 8.95 9.78 -4.86
N LEU A 64 8.61 10.95 -5.41
CA LEU A 64 8.30 12.14 -4.62
C LEU A 64 6.96 12.02 -3.91
N GLU A 65 5.97 11.37 -4.53
CA GLU A 65 4.71 11.04 -3.83
C GLU A 65 4.96 10.09 -2.66
N SER A 66 5.83 9.09 -2.83
CA SER A 66 6.29 8.23 -1.73
C SER A 66 7.10 8.97 -0.65
N MET A 67 7.87 10.01 -1.02
CA MET A 67 8.50 10.90 -0.03
C MET A 67 7.46 11.73 0.71
N ALA A 68 6.42 12.21 0.04
CA ALA A 68 5.33 12.94 0.67
C ALA A 68 4.57 12.06 1.67
N ILE A 69 4.35 10.77 1.35
CA ILE A 69 3.83 9.78 2.31
C ILE A 69 4.69 9.78 3.58
N LEU A 70 6.01 9.62 3.42
CA LEU A 70 6.94 9.63 4.55
C LEU A 70 6.85 10.94 5.34
N SER A 71 6.76 12.10 4.69
CA SER A 71 6.61 13.41 5.35
C SER A 71 5.33 13.51 6.17
N PHE A 72 4.17 13.10 5.64
CA PHE A 72 2.91 13.11 6.38
C PHE A 72 2.88 12.07 7.51
N THR A 73 3.55 10.93 7.33
CA THR A 73 3.73 9.96 8.42
C THR A 73 4.66 10.49 9.51
N MET A 74 5.76 11.16 9.14
CA MET A 74 6.63 11.86 10.10
C MET A 74 5.87 12.96 10.84
N LEU A 75 4.98 13.68 10.17
CA LEU A 75 4.11 14.68 10.79
C LEU A 75 3.14 14.04 11.79
N SER A 76 2.53 12.91 11.44
CA SER A 76 1.69 12.11 12.36
C SER A 76 2.48 11.65 13.59
N PHE A 77 3.71 11.18 13.38
CA PHE A 77 4.63 10.79 14.45
C PHE A 77 5.07 11.99 15.29
N PHE A 78 5.29 13.15 14.69
CA PHE A 78 5.60 14.39 15.40
C PHE A 78 4.46 14.81 16.34
N TYR A 79 3.20 14.72 15.90
CA TYR A 79 2.06 14.97 16.80
C TYR A 79 2.01 13.96 17.95
N PHE A 80 2.29 12.68 17.68
CA PHE A 80 2.45 11.68 18.72
C PHE A 80 3.57 12.05 19.72
N GLU A 81 4.74 12.46 19.24
CA GLU A 81 5.88 12.88 20.07
C GLU A 81 5.55 14.10 20.93
N LEU A 82 4.81 15.08 20.40
CA LEU A 82 4.34 16.23 21.19
C LEU A 82 3.46 15.77 22.37
N LEU A 83 2.54 14.84 22.11
CA LEU A 83 1.67 14.26 23.15
C LEU A 83 2.48 13.44 24.16
N ALA A 84 3.42 12.62 23.68
CA ALA A 84 4.27 11.78 24.51
C ALA A 84 5.18 12.64 25.40
N ARG A 85 5.79 13.71 24.86
CA ARG A 85 6.61 14.65 25.62
C ARG A 85 5.80 15.35 26.70
N HIS A 86 4.56 15.74 26.38
CA HIS A 86 3.67 16.36 27.36
C HIS A 86 3.26 15.40 28.49
N ALA A 87 2.94 14.13 28.18
CA ALA A 87 2.51 13.13 29.17
C ALA A 87 3.66 12.50 29.97
N PHE A 88 4.82 12.31 29.33
CA PHE A 88 5.94 11.52 29.84
C PHE A 88 7.24 12.32 30.02
N GLY A 89 7.29 13.62 29.73
CA GLY A 89 8.52 14.42 29.76
C GLY A 89 9.23 14.46 31.12
N ARG A 90 8.48 14.28 32.23
CA ARG A 90 9.06 14.13 33.58
C ARG A 90 9.58 12.72 33.89
N ARG A 91 9.33 11.75 33.00
CA ARG A 91 9.66 10.32 33.11
C ARG A 91 10.50 9.91 31.90
N PRO A 92 11.79 10.27 31.85
CA PRO A 92 12.62 10.15 30.64
C PRO A 92 12.68 8.72 30.08
N ARG A 93 12.69 7.70 30.95
CA ARG A 93 12.66 6.29 30.52
C ARG A 93 11.35 5.91 29.83
N ALA A 94 10.21 6.37 30.34
CA ALA A 94 8.91 6.11 29.74
C ALA A 94 8.77 6.87 28.42
N PHE A 95 9.23 8.12 28.38
CA PHE A 95 9.27 8.91 27.15
C PHE A 95 10.14 8.22 26.08
N ALA A 96 11.38 7.86 26.40
CA ALA A 96 12.28 7.17 25.46
C ALA A 96 11.72 5.82 24.98
N ALA A 97 11.11 5.03 25.88
CA ALA A 97 10.46 3.78 25.51
C ALA A 97 9.28 3.99 24.56
N MET A 98 8.46 5.03 24.79
CA MET A 98 7.33 5.37 23.92
C MET A 98 7.78 5.91 22.56
N THR A 99 8.80 6.75 22.53
CA THR A 99 9.40 7.25 21.28
C THR A 99 9.94 6.10 20.45
N LEU A 100 10.70 5.18 21.07
CA LEU A 100 11.23 4.00 20.38
C LEU A 100 10.12 3.07 19.88
N ALA A 101 9.14 2.75 20.73
CA ALA A 101 8.02 1.88 20.33
C ALA A 101 7.19 2.52 19.21
N GLY A 102 6.88 3.80 19.34
CA GLY A 102 6.15 4.57 18.33
C GLY A 102 6.92 4.63 17.02
N SER A 103 8.24 4.88 17.04
CA SER A 103 9.05 4.95 15.82
C SER A 103 9.16 3.59 15.13
N LEU A 104 9.42 2.52 15.89
CA LEU A 104 9.54 1.17 15.35
C LEU A 104 8.25 0.74 14.64
N LEU A 105 7.08 0.96 15.26
CA LEU A 105 5.79 0.60 14.69
C LEU A 105 5.39 1.50 13.52
N THR A 106 5.63 2.81 13.63
CA THR A 106 5.24 3.79 12.60
C THR A 106 6.08 3.69 11.34
N PHE A 107 7.37 3.34 11.43
CA PHE A 107 8.28 3.24 10.29
C PHE A 107 8.60 1.80 9.89
N TRP A 108 7.69 0.88 10.17
CA TRP A 108 7.93 -0.54 9.99
C TRP A 108 7.92 -0.97 8.50
N PRO A 109 8.92 -1.73 8.02
CA PRO A 109 8.96 -2.21 6.64
C PRO A 109 7.83 -3.17 6.26
N ALA A 110 7.17 -3.80 7.23
CA ALA A 110 6.04 -4.68 6.97
C ALA A 110 4.86 -3.95 6.30
N MET A 111 4.81 -2.62 6.44
CA MET A 111 3.90 -1.75 5.71
C MET A 111 4.43 -1.40 4.30
N GLY A 112 5.18 -2.30 3.65
CA GLY A 112 5.86 -2.04 2.38
C GLY A 112 5.01 -1.33 1.32
N MET A 113 3.81 -1.85 1.08
CA MET A 113 2.81 -1.24 0.20
C MET A 113 2.47 0.21 0.58
N TYR A 114 2.38 0.52 1.88
CA TYR A 114 2.15 1.88 2.36
C TYR A 114 3.27 2.84 1.93
N TRP A 115 4.52 2.36 1.92
CA TRP A 115 5.69 3.18 1.60
C TRP A 115 5.97 3.30 0.10
N THR A 116 5.67 2.25 -0.67
CA THR A 116 6.00 2.18 -2.10
C THR A 116 4.81 2.42 -3.02
N PHE A 117 3.59 2.55 -2.49
CA PHE A 117 2.40 2.87 -3.27
C PHE A 117 2.00 4.35 -3.09
N PRO A 118 2.26 5.21 -4.08
CA PRO A 118 1.87 6.62 -4.08
C PRO A 118 0.43 6.92 -3.69
N THR A 119 -0.57 6.16 -4.16
CA THR A 119 -1.97 6.28 -3.72
C THR A 119 -2.13 6.30 -2.19
N MET A 120 -1.18 5.75 -1.42
CA MET A 120 -1.22 5.74 0.06
C MET A 120 -1.07 7.13 0.68
N LEU A 121 -0.69 8.14 -0.11
CA LEU A 121 -0.66 9.52 0.29
C LEU A 121 -2.01 10.00 0.82
N CYS A 122 -3.13 9.55 0.24
CA CYS A 122 -4.46 9.91 0.70
C CYS A 122 -4.76 9.44 2.14
N TYR A 123 -4.21 8.29 2.53
CA TYR A 123 -4.28 7.75 3.89
C TYR A 123 -3.33 8.49 4.84
N ALA A 124 -2.12 8.82 4.39
CA ALA A 124 -1.11 9.55 5.17
C ALA A 124 -1.60 10.96 5.54
N ILE A 125 -2.13 11.71 4.56
CA ILE A 125 -2.70 13.05 4.78
C ILE A 125 -3.85 12.96 5.78
N GLY A 126 -4.84 12.09 5.53
CA GLY A 126 -6.01 11.96 6.41
C GLY A 126 -5.65 11.59 7.85
N THR A 127 -4.69 10.68 8.03
CA THR A 127 -4.20 10.31 9.38
C THR A 127 -3.49 11.47 10.05
N SER A 128 -2.64 12.20 9.33
CA SER A 128 -1.91 13.35 9.87
C SER A 128 -2.85 14.47 10.32
N LEU A 129 -3.89 14.76 9.53
CA LEU A 129 -4.91 15.76 9.85
C LEU A 129 -5.76 15.33 11.05
N ALA A 130 -6.19 14.06 11.09
CA ALA A 130 -6.90 13.51 12.25
C ALA A 130 -6.07 13.60 13.54
N PHE A 131 -4.75 13.37 13.45
CA PHE A 131 -3.86 13.41 14.60
C PHE A 131 -3.48 14.83 15.00
N ALA A 132 -3.46 15.79 14.08
CA ALA A 132 -3.24 17.21 14.38
C ALA A 132 -4.34 17.78 15.30
N ILE A 133 -5.56 17.23 15.24
CA ILE A 133 -6.68 17.62 16.12
C ILE A 133 -6.32 17.37 17.59
N ILE A 134 -5.61 16.29 17.90
CA ILE A 134 -5.34 15.89 19.29
C ILE A 134 -4.48 16.94 20.05
N PRO A 135 -3.29 17.36 19.58
CA PRO A 135 -2.54 18.45 20.21
C PRO A 135 -3.25 19.80 20.09
N LEU A 136 -4.01 20.07 19.00
CA LEU A 136 -4.82 21.29 18.88
C LEU A 136 -5.80 21.42 20.05
N MET A 137 -6.46 20.32 20.42
CA MET A 137 -7.40 20.29 21.55
C MET A 137 -6.74 20.57 22.91
N ARG A 138 -5.39 20.52 23.00
CA ARG A 138 -4.61 20.82 24.20
C ARG A 138 -3.97 22.21 24.22
N THR A 139 -4.15 23.00 23.17
CA THR A 139 -3.65 24.38 23.12
C THR A 139 -4.41 25.27 24.13
N PRO A 140 -3.85 26.42 24.54
CA PRO A 140 -4.53 27.37 25.42
C PRO A 140 -5.66 28.16 24.73
N LEU A 141 -5.99 27.83 23.48
CA LEU A 141 -7.04 28.50 22.71
C LEU A 141 -8.43 28.26 23.34
N PRO A 142 -9.38 29.21 23.16
CA PRO A 142 -10.74 29.01 23.63
C PRO A 142 -11.38 27.78 22.97
N PRO A 143 -12.31 27.08 23.64
CA PRO A 143 -12.97 25.88 23.11
C PRO A 143 -13.53 26.04 21.70
N GLU A 144 -14.12 27.19 21.39
CA GLU A 144 -14.70 27.49 20.08
C GLU A 144 -13.63 27.56 18.98
N ALA A 145 -12.48 28.17 19.25
CA ALA A 145 -11.38 28.23 18.29
C ALA A 145 -10.75 26.84 18.07
N ARG A 146 -10.61 26.03 19.13
CA ARG A 146 -10.16 24.63 19.03
C ARG A 146 -11.13 23.80 18.19
N ALA A 147 -12.43 23.97 18.41
CA ALA A 147 -13.48 23.28 17.65
C ALA A 147 -13.53 23.73 16.19
N ALA A 148 -13.41 25.03 15.90
CA ALA A 148 -13.38 25.55 14.54
C ALA A 148 -12.14 25.04 13.78
N GLY A 149 -10.95 25.14 14.37
CA GLY A 149 -9.73 24.59 13.78
C GLY A 149 -9.80 23.08 13.60
N GLY A 150 -10.35 22.35 14.57
CA GLY A 150 -10.58 20.92 14.50
C GLY A 150 -11.57 20.56 13.39
N ALA A 151 -12.64 21.33 13.21
CA ALA A 151 -13.64 21.12 12.16
C ALA A 151 -13.05 21.35 10.77
N VAL A 152 -12.18 22.35 10.60
CA VAL A 152 -11.43 22.56 9.34
C VAL A 152 -10.52 21.35 9.06
N LEU A 153 -9.77 20.88 10.05
CA LEU A 153 -8.93 19.68 9.90
C LEU A 153 -9.76 18.42 9.60
N GLY A 154 -10.91 18.26 10.25
CA GLY A 154 -11.85 17.16 10.03
C GLY A 154 -12.47 17.19 8.64
N PHE A 155 -12.83 18.37 8.15
CA PHE A 155 -13.29 18.58 6.78
C PHE A 155 -12.19 18.23 5.77
N LEU A 156 -10.98 18.75 5.94
CA LEU A 156 -9.87 18.42 5.03
C LEU A 156 -9.54 16.93 5.06
N ALA A 157 -9.63 16.27 6.22
CA ALA A 157 -9.39 14.84 6.35
C ALA A 157 -10.45 14.01 5.62
N CYS A 158 -11.75 14.32 5.75
CA CYS A 158 -12.79 13.56 5.06
C CYS A 158 -12.70 13.63 3.54
N GLU A 159 -12.09 14.70 3.02
CA GLU A 159 -11.80 14.90 1.60
C GLU A 159 -10.48 14.25 1.12
N THR A 160 -9.80 13.46 1.96
CA THR A 160 -8.62 12.68 1.54
C THR A 160 -8.95 11.22 1.26
N PHE A 161 -9.67 10.55 2.16
CA PHE A 161 -10.10 9.16 2.03
C PHE A 161 -11.22 8.83 3.02
N LEU A 162 -11.89 7.68 2.87
CA LEU A 162 -12.98 7.26 3.75
C LEU A 162 -12.57 7.21 5.24
N SER A 163 -11.34 6.82 5.56
CA SER A 163 -10.81 6.81 6.94
C SER A 163 -10.68 8.22 7.53
N GLY A 164 -10.60 9.26 6.69
CA GLY A 164 -10.53 10.65 7.14
C GLY A 164 -11.79 11.13 7.85
N TRP A 165 -12.94 10.51 7.59
CA TRP A 165 -14.18 10.73 8.35
C TRP A 165 -14.04 10.46 9.85
N LEU A 166 -13.09 9.59 10.23
CA LEU A 166 -12.80 9.30 11.63
C LEU A 166 -12.15 10.47 12.37
N ALA A 167 -11.67 11.50 11.66
CA ALA A 167 -11.24 12.75 12.28
C ALA A 167 -12.39 13.44 13.04
N TRP A 168 -13.63 13.34 12.53
CA TRP A 168 -14.82 13.84 13.23
C TRP A 168 -15.09 13.08 14.53
N LEU A 169 -14.87 11.76 14.53
CA LEU A 169 -14.99 10.94 15.75
C LEU A 169 -13.96 11.36 16.80
N VAL A 170 -12.71 11.59 16.38
CA VAL A 170 -11.64 12.10 17.26
C VAL A 170 -12.01 13.47 17.84
N LEU A 171 -12.39 14.42 16.98
CA LEU A 171 -12.77 15.77 17.38
C LEU A 171 -13.95 15.79 18.33
N PHE A 172 -15.03 15.10 17.96
CA PHE A 172 -16.24 15.02 18.77
C PHE A 172 -15.96 14.34 20.11
N GLY A 173 -15.25 13.21 20.11
CA GLY A 173 -14.90 12.48 21.33
C GLY A 173 -14.08 13.33 22.31
N LEU A 174 -13.03 14.00 21.83
CA LEU A 174 -12.19 14.87 22.67
C LEU A 174 -12.96 16.10 23.19
N THR A 175 -13.78 16.70 22.34
CA THR A 175 -14.61 17.86 22.71
C THR A 175 -15.67 17.46 23.74
N PHE A 176 -16.35 16.34 23.54
CA PHE A 176 -17.36 15.81 24.45
C PHE A 176 -16.75 15.51 25.82
N LEU A 177 -15.61 14.83 25.87
CA LEU A 177 -14.93 14.52 27.14
C LEU A 177 -14.49 15.80 27.87
N SER A 178 -14.01 16.80 27.14
CA SER A 178 -13.62 18.09 27.73
C SER A 178 -14.83 18.87 28.25
N ALA A 179 -15.93 18.88 27.48
CA ALA A 179 -17.20 19.50 27.86
C ALA A 179 -17.80 18.85 29.11
N TRP A 180 -17.76 17.52 29.20
CA TRP A 180 -18.25 16.75 30.34
C TRP A 180 -17.57 17.18 31.63
N GLU A 181 -16.25 17.31 31.62
CA GLU A 181 -15.46 17.69 32.79
C GLU A 181 -15.69 19.15 33.21
N ASP A 182 -15.91 20.03 32.24
CA ASP A 182 -16.27 21.44 32.48
C ASP A 182 -17.79 21.63 32.66
N HIS A 183 -18.52 20.56 33.01
CA HIS A 183 -19.95 20.57 33.33
C HIS A 183 -20.80 21.26 32.24
N TRP A 184 -20.45 21.03 30.97
CA TRP A 184 -21.17 21.57 29.81
C TRP A 184 -21.28 23.10 29.84
N SER A 185 -20.18 23.79 30.15
CA SER A 185 -20.10 25.25 30.07
C SER A 185 -20.55 25.79 28.70
N ARG A 186 -20.99 27.05 28.66
CA ARG A 186 -21.50 27.69 27.43
C ARG A 186 -20.51 27.59 26.24
N PRO A 187 -19.20 27.84 26.43
CA PRO A 187 -18.22 27.70 25.35
C PRO A 187 -18.16 26.29 24.74
N TRP A 188 -18.23 25.24 25.57
CA TRP A 188 -18.20 23.87 25.07
C TRP A 188 -19.47 23.46 24.33
N ARG A 189 -20.64 23.95 24.74
CA ARG A 189 -21.88 23.76 23.98
C ARG A 189 -21.80 24.41 22.59
N ARG A 190 -21.23 25.61 22.50
CA ARG A 190 -20.97 26.28 21.21
C ARG A 190 -19.96 25.51 20.37
N ALA A 191 -18.87 25.03 20.97
CA ALA A 191 -17.88 24.20 20.31
C ALA A 191 -18.51 22.93 19.68
N ILE A 192 -19.37 22.23 20.41
CA ILE A 192 -20.09 21.05 19.88
C ILE A 192 -21.03 21.43 18.74
N ALA A 193 -21.76 22.55 18.86
CA ALA A 193 -22.62 23.04 17.79
C ALA A 193 -21.81 23.38 16.52
N LEU A 194 -20.65 24.03 16.66
CA LEU A 194 -19.75 24.33 15.54
C LEU A 194 -19.24 23.06 14.85
N ILE A 195 -18.89 22.03 15.61
CA ILE A 195 -18.51 20.72 15.07
C ILE A 195 -19.69 20.11 14.29
N GLY A 196 -20.90 20.17 14.85
CA GLY A 196 -22.11 19.67 14.19
C GLY A 196 -22.38 20.37 12.85
N ILE A 197 -22.26 21.70 12.80
CA ILE A 197 -22.38 22.48 11.57
C ILE A 197 -21.32 22.06 10.56
N GLY A 198 -20.05 21.97 10.99
CA GLY A 198 -18.95 21.54 10.13
C GLY A 198 -19.17 20.14 9.54
N LEU A 199 -19.67 19.20 10.34
CA LEU A 199 -19.99 17.84 9.89
C LEU A 199 -21.14 17.83 8.87
N ILE A 200 -22.20 18.60 9.10
CA ILE A 200 -23.32 18.73 8.16
C ILE A 200 -22.83 19.30 6.83
N LEU A 201 -21.96 20.30 6.86
CA LEU A 201 -21.35 20.87 5.65
C LEU A 201 -20.48 19.84 4.92
N ALA A 202 -19.65 19.08 5.64
CA ALA A 202 -18.85 17.99 5.05
C ALA A 202 -19.75 16.97 4.34
N ILE A 203 -20.82 16.51 4.99
CA ILE A 203 -21.79 15.58 4.40
C ILE A 203 -22.48 16.20 3.19
N GLY A 204 -22.89 17.47 3.30
CA GLY A 204 -23.57 18.20 2.24
C GLY A 204 -22.72 18.42 0.99
N ILE A 205 -21.39 18.45 1.12
CA ILE A 205 -20.45 18.56 -0.01
C ILE A 205 -20.08 17.18 -0.56
N TYR A 206 -19.86 16.20 0.33
CA TYR A 206 -19.33 14.90 -0.04
C TYR A 206 -20.36 13.93 -0.64
N ILE A 207 -21.62 13.95 -0.18
CA ILE A 207 -22.65 12.98 -0.58
C ILE A 207 -23.33 13.26 -1.94
N PRO A 208 -23.57 14.51 -2.38
CA PRO A 208 -24.29 14.75 -3.63
C PRO A 208 -23.64 14.06 -4.85
N GLY A 209 -24.41 13.22 -5.56
CA GLY A 209 -23.92 12.43 -6.69
C GLY A 209 -23.07 11.21 -6.32
N TRP A 210 -23.11 10.77 -5.05
CA TRP A 210 -22.48 9.53 -4.63
C TRP A 210 -23.27 8.34 -5.14
N HIS A 211 -22.59 7.39 -5.78
CA HIS A 211 -23.22 6.18 -6.30
C HIS A 211 -22.40 4.97 -5.88
N SER A 212 -23.04 3.96 -5.28
CA SER A 212 -22.36 2.68 -5.07
C SER A 212 -22.03 2.05 -6.42
N HIS A 213 -20.77 1.67 -6.63
CA HIS A 213 -20.33 1.09 -7.89
C HIS A 213 -20.95 -0.31 -8.10
N ALA A 214 -21.49 -0.56 -9.30
CA ALA A 214 -21.91 -1.90 -9.71
C ALA A 214 -20.69 -2.84 -9.69
N GLY A 215 -20.79 -3.98 -9.02
CA GLY A 215 -19.66 -4.92 -8.83
C GLY A 215 -18.98 -4.85 -7.45
N GLN A 216 -19.30 -3.85 -6.63
CA GLN A 216 -18.93 -3.88 -5.20
C GLN A 216 -19.69 -5.01 -4.49
N PRO A 217 -19.02 -5.96 -3.80
CA PRO A 217 -19.67 -7.11 -3.18
C PRO A 217 -20.68 -6.74 -2.08
N MET A 218 -20.75 -5.47 -1.68
CA MET A 218 -21.78 -4.96 -0.77
C MET A 218 -23.22 -5.14 -1.30
N ARG A 219 -23.43 -5.11 -2.63
CA ARG A 219 -24.79 -5.13 -3.22
C ARG A 219 -25.32 -6.49 -3.68
N GLY A 220 -24.48 -7.53 -3.83
CA GLY A 220 -24.90 -8.78 -4.49
C GLY A 220 -24.38 -10.09 -3.91
N GLY A 221 -23.60 -10.08 -2.83
CA GLY A 221 -23.10 -11.31 -2.19
C GLY A 221 -24.03 -11.83 -1.11
N ASN A 222 -24.09 -13.15 -0.93
CA ASN A 222 -24.73 -13.80 0.23
C ASN A 222 -24.31 -13.10 1.52
N PRO A 223 -25.24 -12.84 2.47
CA PRO A 223 -24.91 -12.21 3.73
C PRO A 223 -23.83 -13.03 4.43
N VAL A 224 -22.66 -12.43 4.61
CA VAL A 224 -21.60 -13.08 5.38
C VAL A 224 -22.00 -13.03 6.84
N GLY A 225 -21.96 -14.17 7.53
CA GLY A 225 -22.31 -14.24 8.95
C GLY A 225 -21.40 -13.34 9.81
N ILE A 226 -21.92 -12.84 10.92
CA ILE A 226 -21.20 -11.97 11.88
C ILE A 226 -19.83 -12.56 12.28
N GLY A 227 -19.73 -13.90 12.37
CA GLY A 227 -18.49 -14.60 12.67
C GLY A 227 -17.34 -14.29 11.70
N ALA A 228 -17.60 -14.09 10.41
CA ALA A 228 -16.55 -13.76 9.45
C ALA A 228 -16.03 -12.33 9.64
N TYR A 229 -16.92 -11.37 9.92
CA TYR A 229 -16.52 -10.00 10.26
C TYR A 229 -15.69 -10.00 11.55
N THR A 230 -16.11 -10.75 12.56
CA THR A 230 -15.36 -10.90 13.82
C THR A 230 -13.97 -11.49 13.59
N LEU A 231 -13.87 -12.59 12.82
CA LEU A 231 -12.59 -13.21 12.49
C LEU A 231 -11.70 -12.28 11.66
N PHE A 232 -12.27 -11.56 10.70
CA PHE A 232 -11.54 -10.59 9.89
C PHE A 232 -11.00 -9.44 10.76
N PHE A 233 -11.83 -8.88 11.64
CA PHE A 233 -11.43 -7.79 12.53
C PHE A 233 -10.27 -8.20 13.44
N PHE A 234 -10.34 -9.37 14.08
CA PHE A 234 -9.24 -9.84 14.91
C PHE A 234 -7.98 -10.11 14.10
N ARG A 235 -8.08 -10.75 12.93
CA ARG A 235 -6.91 -10.93 12.05
C ARG A 235 -6.30 -9.61 11.60
N TRP A 236 -7.12 -8.62 11.28
CA TRP A 236 -6.67 -7.26 10.97
C TRP A 236 -5.96 -6.62 12.18
N LEU A 237 -6.52 -6.75 13.38
CA LEU A 237 -5.89 -6.20 14.57
C LEU A 237 -4.53 -6.85 14.82
N GLY A 238 -4.40 -8.18 14.65
CA GLY A 238 -3.13 -8.89 14.80
C GLY A 238 -2.20 -8.88 13.58
N SER A 239 -2.63 -8.29 12.46
CA SER A 239 -1.89 -8.24 11.20
C SER A 239 -0.50 -7.60 11.27
N PRO A 240 -0.23 -6.60 12.14
CA PRO A 240 1.12 -6.17 12.43
C PRO A 240 2.04 -7.38 12.65
N PHE A 241 1.70 -8.26 13.59
CA PHE A 241 2.64 -9.23 14.14
C PHE A 241 2.50 -10.63 13.53
N SER A 242 1.85 -10.76 12.38
CA SER A 242 1.50 -12.06 11.78
C SER A 242 2.40 -12.49 10.63
N PHE A 243 3.55 -11.83 10.41
CA PHE A 243 4.47 -12.20 9.34
C PHE A 243 5.26 -13.47 9.71
N PRO A 244 5.41 -14.44 8.78
CA PRO A 244 6.09 -15.70 9.07
C PRO A 244 7.61 -15.55 9.22
N PRO A 245 8.26 -16.42 10.03
CA PRO A 245 9.71 -16.53 10.08
C PRO A 245 10.32 -16.76 8.69
N ILE A 246 11.61 -16.41 8.53
CA ILE A 246 12.38 -16.66 7.31
C ILE A 246 12.42 -18.16 7.01
N GLY A 247 12.37 -18.55 5.73
CA GLY A 247 12.46 -19.94 5.27
C GLY A 247 11.11 -20.59 4.91
N ILE A 248 9.99 -19.98 5.29
CA ILE A 248 8.66 -20.40 4.83
C ILE A 248 8.36 -19.69 3.51
N ASP A 249 8.67 -20.33 2.39
CA ASP A 249 8.46 -19.74 1.05
C ASP A 249 7.21 -20.25 0.32
N ASP A 250 6.61 -21.31 0.85
CA ASP A 250 5.34 -21.83 0.33
C ASP A 250 4.21 -20.84 0.61
N ALA A 251 3.52 -20.41 -0.45
CA ALA A 251 2.49 -19.38 -0.36
C ALA A 251 1.31 -19.81 0.52
N GLU A 252 0.95 -21.10 0.51
CA GLU A 252 -0.12 -21.62 1.34
C GLU A 252 0.29 -21.64 2.83
N ALA A 253 1.51 -22.07 3.14
CA ALA A 253 2.06 -22.05 4.49
C ALA A 253 2.17 -20.61 5.04
N VAL A 254 2.64 -19.66 4.23
CA VAL A 254 2.66 -18.21 4.58
C VAL A 254 1.25 -17.72 4.91
N PHE A 255 0.28 -18.03 4.05
CA PHE A 255 -1.11 -17.63 4.25
C PHE A 255 -1.71 -18.23 5.52
N ARG A 256 -1.54 -19.55 5.74
CA ARG A 256 -2.01 -20.24 6.97
C ARG A 256 -1.38 -19.65 8.23
N TRP A 257 -0.09 -19.34 8.20
CA TRP A 257 0.61 -18.68 9.31
C TRP A 257 -0.02 -17.32 9.63
N GLN A 258 -0.15 -16.45 8.62
CA GLN A 258 -0.73 -15.11 8.79
C GLN A 258 -2.15 -15.20 9.37
N MET A 259 -2.97 -16.10 8.84
CA MET A 259 -4.35 -16.31 9.28
C MET A 259 -4.48 -16.77 10.73
N THR A 260 -3.60 -17.65 11.18
CA THR A 260 -3.62 -18.21 12.54
C THR A 260 -2.97 -17.25 13.54
N VAL A 261 -1.75 -16.79 13.26
CA VAL A 261 -1.02 -15.89 14.17
C VAL A 261 -1.70 -14.54 14.26
N GLY A 262 -2.20 -14.00 13.13
CA GLY A 262 -2.97 -12.76 13.11
C GLY A 262 -4.24 -12.87 13.96
N LEU A 263 -4.94 -14.00 13.92
CA LEU A 263 -6.12 -14.22 14.77
C LEU A 263 -5.74 -14.28 16.26
N VAL A 264 -4.74 -15.08 16.63
CA VAL A 264 -4.30 -15.24 18.02
C VAL A 264 -3.80 -13.92 18.60
N VAL A 265 -2.89 -13.23 17.89
CA VAL A 265 -2.36 -11.93 18.33
C VAL A 265 -3.46 -10.87 18.34
N GLY A 266 -4.39 -10.92 17.39
CA GLY A 266 -5.54 -10.04 17.35
C GLY A 266 -6.45 -10.15 18.57
N ILE A 267 -6.82 -11.38 18.95
CA ILE A 267 -7.63 -11.64 20.15
C ILE A 267 -6.90 -11.18 21.41
N LEU A 268 -5.63 -11.57 21.56
CA LEU A 268 -4.81 -11.16 22.71
C LEU A 268 -4.67 -9.63 22.77
N GLY A 269 -4.41 -8.99 21.62
CA GLY A 269 -4.34 -7.54 21.48
C GLY A 269 -5.63 -6.86 21.89
N ALA A 270 -6.79 -7.35 21.42
CA ALA A 270 -8.09 -6.82 21.79
C ALA A 270 -8.35 -6.94 23.30
N VAL A 271 -8.06 -8.09 23.90
CA VAL A 271 -8.19 -8.30 25.36
C VAL A 271 -7.29 -7.34 26.14
N CYS A 272 -6.03 -7.17 25.72
CA CYS A 272 -5.11 -6.22 26.33
C CYS A 272 -5.60 -4.77 26.22
N ILE A 273 -6.00 -4.34 25.01
CA ILE A 273 -6.52 -2.99 24.76
C ILE A 273 -7.76 -2.74 25.61
N ALA A 274 -8.72 -3.68 25.64
CA ALA A 274 -9.94 -3.57 26.44
C ALA A 274 -9.62 -3.52 27.94
N GLY A 275 -8.71 -4.36 28.43
CA GLY A 275 -8.28 -4.38 29.83
C GLY A 275 -7.61 -3.06 30.26
N ILE A 276 -6.62 -2.58 29.49
CA ILE A 276 -5.92 -1.31 29.75
C ILE A 276 -6.91 -0.14 29.73
N THR A 277 -7.79 -0.10 28.73
CA THR A 277 -8.83 0.94 28.60
C THR A 277 -9.79 0.92 29.77
N THR A 278 -10.25 -0.27 30.18
CA THR A 278 -11.17 -0.43 31.33
C THR A 278 -10.52 0.09 32.61
N VAL A 279 -9.27 -0.31 32.89
CA VAL A 279 -8.55 0.19 34.09
C VAL A 279 -8.39 1.71 34.05
N ALA A 280 -8.06 2.27 32.88
CA ALA A 280 -7.93 3.72 32.72
C ALA A 280 -9.25 4.47 32.95
N LEU A 281 -10.37 3.94 32.43
CA LEU A 281 -11.70 4.52 32.63
C LEU A 281 -12.18 4.40 34.08
N LEU A 282 -11.93 3.26 34.74
CA LEU A 282 -12.21 3.10 36.17
C LEU A 282 -11.43 4.11 37.01
N ARG A 283 -10.17 4.38 36.66
CA ARG A 283 -9.36 5.41 37.33
C ARG A 283 -9.98 6.81 37.15
N CYS A 284 -10.51 7.13 35.97
CA CYS A 284 -11.18 8.41 35.75
C CYS A 284 -12.44 8.59 36.61
N ARG A 285 -13.12 7.50 36.98
CA ARG A 285 -14.23 7.56 37.94
C ARG A 285 -13.76 7.85 39.36
N LEU A 286 -12.58 7.35 39.73
CA LEU A 286 -12.01 7.52 41.07
C LEU A 286 -11.31 8.87 41.26
N PHE A 287 -10.68 9.41 40.22
CA PHE A 287 -9.87 10.63 40.30
C PHE A 287 -10.34 11.66 39.26
N ARG A 288 -10.80 12.82 39.75
CA ARG A 288 -11.15 13.97 38.89
C ARG A 288 -9.91 14.47 38.14
N GLY A 289 -10.07 14.93 36.91
CA GLY A 289 -8.97 15.46 36.09
C GLY A 289 -8.23 14.45 35.22
N GLU A 290 -8.37 13.14 35.49
CA GLU A 290 -7.64 12.10 34.77
C GLU A 290 -8.09 11.91 33.32
N ILE A 291 -9.34 12.26 33.01
CA ILE A 291 -9.88 12.07 31.67
C ILE A 291 -9.13 12.89 30.62
N ARG A 292 -8.75 14.16 30.92
CA ARG A 292 -7.91 14.99 30.00
C ARG A 292 -6.57 14.36 29.71
N ARG A 293 -6.06 13.60 30.68
CA ARG A 293 -4.75 12.99 30.62
C ARG A 293 -4.77 11.75 29.73
N ILE A 294 -5.82 10.92 29.83
CA ILE A 294 -5.94 9.68 29.03
C ILE A 294 -6.66 9.86 27.69
N ALA A 295 -7.50 10.90 27.54
CA ALA A 295 -8.34 11.12 26.35
C ALA A 295 -7.56 11.13 25.02
N PRO A 296 -6.36 11.72 24.90
CA PRO A 296 -5.56 11.64 23.67
C PRO A 296 -5.29 10.20 23.24
N TRP A 297 -4.93 9.33 24.18
CA TRP A 297 -4.60 7.94 23.91
C TRP A 297 -5.85 7.13 23.56
N LEU A 298 -6.97 7.39 24.23
CA LEU A 298 -8.27 6.82 23.88
C LEU A 298 -8.71 7.25 22.48
N ALA A 299 -8.45 8.49 22.07
CA ALA A 299 -8.77 8.97 20.73
C ALA A 299 -7.94 8.26 19.65
N ILE A 300 -6.65 8.02 19.88
CA ILE A 300 -5.78 7.24 18.96
C ILE A 300 -6.28 5.79 18.85
N ILE A 301 -6.59 5.14 19.98
CA ILE A 301 -7.14 3.77 20.00
C ILE A 301 -8.50 3.76 19.27
N GLY A 302 -9.40 4.68 19.59
CA GLY A 302 -10.73 4.78 19.00
C GLY A 302 -10.69 5.01 17.50
N PHE A 303 -9.82 5.91 17.02
CA PHE A 303 -9.56 6.13 15.60
C PHE A 303 -9.12 4.83 14.91
N SER A 304 -8.13 4.12 15.48
CA SER A 304 -7.64 2.87 14.90
C SER A 304 -8.71 1.78 14.87
N LEU A 305 -9.43 1.55 15.97
CA LEU A 305 -10.47 0.52 16.02
C LEU A 305 -11.63 0.83 15.07
N ALA A 306 -12.04 2.10 14.96
CA ALA A 306 -13.06 2.52 14.01
C ALA A 306 -12.58 2.32 12.55
N ALA A 307 -11.31 2.61 12.25
CA ALA A 307 -10.71 2.31 10.95
C ALA A 307 -10.75 0.80 10.67
N GLY A 308 -10.44 -0.03 11.67
CA GLY A 308 -10.54 -1.49 11.59
C GLY A 308 -11.95 -1.98 11.30
N ILE A 309 -12.97 -1.37 11.92
CA ILE A 309 -14.38 -1.68 11.63
C ILE A 309 -14.73 -1.31 10.19
N LEU A 310 -14.32 -0.13 9.70
CA LEU A 310 -14.56 0.28 8.32
C LEU A 310 -13.87 -0.66 7.32
N VAL A 311 -12.62 -1.03 7.57
CA VAL A 311 -11.88 -1.99 6.73
C VAL A 311 -12.57 -3.35 6.75
N THR A 312 -12.99 -3.83 7.92
CA THR A 312 -13.69 -5.10 8.09
C THR A 312 -15.02 -5.11 7.33
N ALA A 313 -15.84 -4.06 7.49
CA ALA A 313 -17.09 -3.90 6.76
C ALA A 313 -16.86 -3.84 5.23
N GLY A 314 -15.82 -3.12 4.81
CA GLY A 314 -15.46 -2.95 3.40
C GLY A 314 -14.85 -4.18 2.73
N ARG A 315 -14.11 -5.02 3.46
CA ARG A 315 -13.19 -6.01 2.85
C ARG A 315 -13.46 -7.47 3.19
N THR A 316 -14.31 -7.78 4.17
CA THR A 316 -14.62 -9.18 4.55
C THR A 316 -15.16 -10.01 3.38
N ARG A 317 -15.87 -9.39 2.42
CA ARG A 317 -16.46 -10.07 1.26
C ARG A 317 -15.49 -10.32 0.10
N PHE A 318 -14.27 -9.77 0.14
CA PHE A 318 -13.30 -9.92 -0.93
C PHE A 318 -12.42 -11.16 -0.71
N SER A 319 -11.50 -11.07 0.23
CA SER A 319 -10.66 -12.18 0.65
C SER A 319 -10.14 -11.92 2.06
N PRO A 320 -10.01 -12.94 2.92
CA PRO A 320 -9.39 -12.79 4.22
C PRO A 320 -7.95 -12.23 4.15
N SER A 321 -7.23 -12.43 3.04
CA SER A 321 -5.87 -11.90 2.88
C SER A 321 -5.82 -10.36 2.93
N PHE A 322 -6.93 -9.67 2.67
CA PHE A 322 -6.98 -8.21 2.73
C PHE A 322 -6.64 -7.67 4.10
N CYS A 323 -6.86 -8.42 5.19
CA CYS A 323 -6.51 -7.93 6.53
C CYS A 323 -4.99 -7.75 6.75
N PHE A 324 -4.15 -8.33 5.90
CA PHE A 324 -2.67 -8.25 5.97
C PHE A 324 -2.04 -7.30 4.94
N LEU A 325 -2.84 -6.57 4.15
CA LEU A 325 -2.27 -5.59 3.22
C LEU A 325 -1.66 -4.42 3.99
N GLY A 326 -0.45 -4.00 3.59
CA GLY A 326 0.31 -2.95 4.28
C GLY A 326 -0.46 -1.65 4.49
N ARG A 327 -1.37 -1.30 3.58
CA ARG A 327 -2.25 -0.12 3.68
C ARG A 327 -3.27 -0.15 4.82
N TYR A 328 -3.58 -1.33 5.37
CA TYR A 328 -4.50 -1.46 6.51
C TYR A 328 -3.75 -1.72 7.82
N ILE A 329 -2.54 -2.29 7.73
CA ILE A 329 -1.63 -2.44 8.87
C ILE A 329 -1.26 -1.06 9.44
N SER A 330 -1.11 -0.05 8.58
CA SER A 330 -0.85 1.33 9.00
C SER A 330 -1.90 1.92 9.94
N PHE A 331 -3.11 1.36 9.99
CA PHE A 331 -4.14 1.74 10.96
C PHE A 331 -4.09 0.94 12.25
N SER A 332 -3.85 -0.38 12.20
CA SER A 332 -3.85 -1.23 13.39
C SER A 332 -2.69 -0.93 14.33
N ILE A 333 -1.53 -0.51 13.81
CA ILE A 333 -0.38 -0.13 14.63
C ILE A 333 -0.71 1.00 15.63
N TRP A 334 -1.62 1.91 15.28
CA TRP A 334 -1.99 3.03 16.15
C TRP A 334 -2.79 2.58 17.38
N ALA A 335 -3.57 1.50 17.30
CA ALA A 335 -4.20 0.92 18.48
C ALA A 335 -3.14 0.43 19.48
N TYR A 336 -2.07 -0.22 19.01
CA TYR A 336 -0.98 -0.67 19.87
C TYR A 336 -0.17 0.49 20.44
N ILE A 337 0.14 1.53 19.64
CA ILE A 337 0.83 2.74 20.11
C ILE A 337 0.01 3.46 21.19
N GLY A 338 -1.29 3.66 20.94
CA GLY A 338 -2.20 4.29 21.89
C GLY A 338 -2.36 3.47 23.17
N ALA A 339 -2.48 2.15 23.07
CA ALA A 339 -2.58 1.26 24.22
C ALA A 339 -1.29 1.22 25.05
N ALA A 340 -0.12 1.22 24.40
CA ALA A 340 1.17 1.31 25.08
C ALA A 340 1.28 2.65 25.85
N ALA A 341 0.94 3.77 25.21
CA ALA A 341 0.94 5.07 25.87
C ALA A 341 0.00 5.10 27.07
N LEU A 342 -1.23 4.59 26.90
CA LEU A 342 -2.22 4.50 27.97
C LEU A 342 -1.73 3.64 29.13
N PHE A 343 -1.08 2.51 28.83
CA PHE A 343 -0.47 1.63 29.81
C PHE A 343 0.60 2.36 30.63
N PHE A 344 1.54 3.06 30.00
CA PHE A 344 2.54 3.86 30.72
C PHE A 344 1.92 4.98 31.55
N GLU A 345 0.75 5.49 31.15
CA GLU A 345 0.04 6.52 31.88
C GLU A 345 -0.61 6.01 33.18
N ILE A 346 -1.03 4.75 33.20
CA ILE A 346 -1.60 4.07 34.37
C ILE A 346 -0.57 3.20 35.12
N TRP A 347 0.64 3.00 34.58
CA TRP A 347 1.68 2.14 35.16
C TRP A 347 2.16 2.53 36.56
N PRO A 348 2.29 3.83 36.94
CA PRO A 348 2.78 4.21 38.26
C PRO A 348 1.91 3.73 39.43
N PHE A 349 0.70 3.27 39.16
CA PHE A 349 -0.23 2.80 40.18
C PHE A 349 0.09 1.36 40.60
N PRO A 350 -0.31 0.94 41.82
CA PRO A 350 -0.14 -0.43 42.28
C PRO A 350 -1.04 -1.38 41.50
N VAL A 351 -0.69 -1.66 40.24
CA VAL A 351 -1.17 -2.84 39.51
C VAL A 351 -0.55 -4.06 40.18
N GLY A 352 -1.37 -5.09 40.42
CA GLY A 352 -0.91 -6.35 41.01
C GLY A 352 0.28 -6.96 40.25
N LYS A 353 0.97 -7.92 40.87
CA LYS A 353 2.17 -8.56 40.28
C LYS A 353 1.90 -9.24 38.93
N LEU A 354 0.69 -9.74 38.70
CA LEU A 354 0.31 -10.47 37.50
C LEU A 354 0.36 -9.61 36.22
N PRO A 355 -0.32 -8.44 36.11
CA PRO A 355 -0.18 -7.54 34.96
C PRO A 355 1.25 -7.18 34.61
N ARG A 356 2.12 -6.97 35.61
CA ARG A 356 3.53 -6.65 35.37
C ARG A 356 4.29 -7.82 34.76
N ARG A 357 4.03 -9.04 35.22
CA ARG A 357 4.61 -10.26 34.65
C ARG A 357 4.13 -10.51 33.22
N LEU A 358 2.83 -10.32 32.96
CA LEU A 358 2.26 -10.46 31.62
C LEU A 358 2.86 -9.43 30.65
N ALA A 359 2.99 -8.16 31.06
CA ALA A 359 3.65 -7.13 30.25
C ALA A 359 5.13 -7.48 29.99
N GLY A 360 5.85 -7.96 31.01
CA GLY A 360 7.24 -8.39 30.88
C GLY A 360 7.43 -9.56 29.91
N ALA A 361 6.46 -10.48 29.80
CA ALA A 361 6.49 -11.58 28.84
C ALA A 361 6.01 -11.16 27.43
N ALA A 362 5.04 -10.26 27.35
CA ALA A 362 4.48 -9.79 26.09
C ALA A 362 5.48 -8.95 25.28
N ILE A 363 6.31 -8.14 25.93
CA ILE A 363 7.28 -7.26 25.25
C ILE A 363 8.30 -8.06 24.41
N PRO A 364 9.03 -9.06 24.96
CA PRO A 364 9.95 -9.88 24.17
C PRO A 364 9.26 -10.59 23.00
N LEU A 365 8.05 -11.12 23.22
CA LEU A 365 7.28 -11.78 22.18
C LEU A 365 6.93 -10.81 21.04
N LEU A 366 6.41 -9.63 21.37
CA LEU A 366 6.08 -8.60 20.37
C LEU A 366 7.31 -8.10 19.63
N LEU A 367 8.46 -7.97 20.32
CA LEU A 367 9.74 -7.61 19.69
C LEU A 367 10.24 -8.71 18.74
N ALA A 368 10.09 -9.99 19.10
CA ALA A 368 10.43 -11.11 18.22
C ALA A 368 9.55 -11.12 16.97
N LEU A 369 8.22 -10.97 17.14
CA LEU A 369 7.28 -10.88 16.03
C LEU A 369 7.53 -9.64 15.17
N TYR A 370 7.92 -8.51 15.78
CA TYR A 370 8.35 -7.32 15.08
C TYR A 370 9.59 -7.59 14.22
N GLY A 371 10.60 -8.28 14.78
CA GLY A 371 11.82 -8.66 14.06
C GLY A 371 11.53 -9.52 12.83
N PHE A 372 10.64 -10.51 12.97
CA PHE A 372 10.19 -11.32 11.83
C PHE A 372 9.46 -10.49 10.78
N GLY A 373 8.54 -9.61 11.21
CA GLY A 373 7.81 -8.70 10.32
C GLY A 373 8.72 -7.69 9.63
N PHE A 374 9.77 -7.21 10.30
CA PHE A 374 10.74 -6.28 9.73
C PHE A 374 11.44 -6.91 8.53
N TRP A 375 12.01 -8.10 8.71
CA TRP A 375 12.73 -8.79 7.65
C TRP A 375 11.82 -9.21 6.49
N ARG A 376 10.66 -9.80 6.80
CA ARG A 376 9.67 -10.14 5.76
C ARG A 376 9.13 -8.93 5.04
N GLY A 377 8.96 -7.81 5.74
CA GLY A 377 8.59 -6.54 5.15
C GLY A 377 9.58 -6.09 4.09
N LEU A 378 10.89 -6.13 4.39
CA LEU A 378 11.93 -5.80 3.41
C LEU A 378 11.89 -6.72 2.18
N LEU A 379 11.77 -8.04 2.38
CA LEU A 379 11.63 -8.99 1.27
C LEU A 379 10.38 -8.71 0.41
N SER A 380 9.26 -8.39 1.06
CA SER A 380 8.01 -8.07 0.38
C SER A 380 8.13 -6.80 -0.45
N ILE A 381 8.75 -5.75 0.09
CA ILE A 381 9.02 -4.48 -0.61
C ILE A 381 9.86 -4.70 -1.85
N GLU A 382 10.92 -5.48 -1.73
CA GLU A 382 11.82 -5.74 -2.87
C GLU A 382 11.10 -6.57 -3.95
N SER A 383 10.33 -7.57 -3.54
CA SER A 383 9.50 -8.33 -4.47
C SER A 383 8.49 -7.45 -5.22
N ASP A 384 7.79 -6.56 -4.51
CA ASP A 384 6.83 -5.60 -5.05
C ASP A 384 7.50 -4.58 -5.99
N HIS A 385 8.69 -4.09 -5.62
CA HIS A 385 9.50 -3.18 -6.42
C HIS A 385 9.79 -3.78 -7.80
N PHE A 386 10.38 -4.97 -7.85
CA PHE A 386 10.69 -5.65 -9.11
C PHE A 386 9.43 -6.06 -9.89
N ALA A 387 8.34 -6.42 -9.21
CA ALA A 387 7.07 -6.68 -9.89
C ALA A 387 6.56 -5.41 -10.59
N THR A 388 6.75 -4.25 -9.96
CA THR A 388 6.37 -2.95 -10.52
C THR A 388 7.34 -2.51 -11.64
N GLU A 389 8.65 -2.74 -11.52
CA GLU A 389 9.62 -2.47 -12.61
C GLU A 389 9.30 -3.32 -13.85
N ARG A 390 8.87 -4.58 -13.67
CA ARG A 390 8.40 -5.41 -14.78
C ARG A 390 7.17 -4.81 -15.46
N ILE A 391 6.20 -4.29 -14.68
CA ILE A 391 5.02 -3.60 -15.23
C ILE A 391 5.45 -2.34 -16.00
N ARG A 392 6.47 -1.63 -15.53
CA ARG A 392 7.06 -0.50 -16.25
C ARG A 392 7.65 -0.94 -17.59
N CYS A 393 8.48 -1.97 -17.63
CA CYS A 393 9.02 -2.51 -18.88
C CYS A 393 7.90 -2.88 -19.87
N ALA A 394 6.82 -3.49 -19.36
CA ALA A 394 5.67 -3.82 -20.18
C ALA A 394 4.98 -2.58 -20.73
N PHE A 395 4.75 -1.58 -19.88
CA PHE A 395 4.10 -0.34 -20.25
C PHE A 395 4.90 0.44 -21.31
N GLU A 396 6.23 0.43 -21.24
CA GLU A 396 7.11 1.01 -22.27
C GLU A 396 6.85 0.41 -23.67
N LEU A 397 6.58 -0.89 -23.72
CA LEU A 397 6.36 -1.67 -24.95
C LEU A 397 4.88 -1.76 -25.35
N MET A 398 3.99 -1.11 -24.60
CA MET A 398 2.55 -1.09 -24.84
C MET A 398 2.13 -0.68 -26.27
N PRO A 399 2.80 0.28 -26.95
CA PRO A 399 2.49 0.59 -28.35
C PRO A 399 2.60 -0.61 -29.31
N LEU A 400 3.39 -1.63 -28.95
CA LEU A 400 3.67 -2.77 -29.81
C LEU A 400 2.56 -3.83 -29.79
N TYR A 401 1.76 -3.90 -28.73
CA TYR A 401 0.79 -4.97 -28.53
C TYR A 401 -0.65 -4.51 -28.29
N VAL A 402 -0.89 -3.25 -27.90
CA VAL A 402 -2.26 -2.77 -27.68
C VAL A 402 -3.06 -2.73 -28.98
N GLY A 403 -4.26 -3.32 -28.96
CA GLY A 403 -5.13 -3.48 -30.12
C GLY A 403 -4.67 -4.51 -31.14
N LYS A 404 -3.51 -5.15 -30.92
CA LYS A 404 -2.93 -6.16 -31.81
C LYS A 404 -2.99 -7.58 -31.24
N SER A 405 -2.93 -7.72 -29.90
CA SER A 405 -3.09 -9.02 -29.23
C SER A 405 -3.77 -8.83 -27.86
N PRO A 406 -5.10 -9.02 -27.78
CA PRO A 406 -5.86 -9.01 -26.52
C PRO A 406 -5.30 -9.99 -25.47
N GLU A 407 -4.59 -11.01 -25.91
CA GLU A 407 -3.99 -12.05 -25.08
C GLU A 407 -2.70 -11.56 -24.41
N ILE A 408 -1.84 -10.81 -25.10
CA ILE A 408 -0.65 -10.16 -24.50
C ILE A 408 -1.09 -9.09 -23.49
N GLU A 409 -2.13 -8.32 -23.85
CA GLU A 409 -2.75 -7.34 -22.96
C GLU A 409 -3.22 -7.97 -21.63
N GLY A 410 -3.77 -9.19 -21.69
CA GLY A 410 -4.28 -9.91 -20.52
C GLY A 410 -3.19 -10.42 -19.58
N ASP A 411 -2.07 -10.90 -20.09
CA ASP A 411 -1.06 -11.58 -19.26
C ASP A 411 -0.18 -10.61 -18.46
N VAL A 412 -0.08 -9.36 -18.92
CA VAL A 412 0.96 -8.43 -18.49
C VAL A 412 0.41 -7.28 -17.64
N LEU A 413 -0.82 -6.84 -17.94
CA LEU A 413 -1.45 -5.66 -17.34
C LEU A 413 -2.69 -6.00 -16.49
N ARG A 414 -3.08 -7.28 -16.36
CA ARG A 414 -4.14 -7.71 -15.42
C ARG A 414 -3.63 -7.67 -13.98
N HIS A 415 -3.25 -6.49 -13.51
CA HIS A 415 -3.36 -6.18 -12.10
C HIS A 415 -4.83 -5.92 -11.81
N PRO A 416 -5.46 -6.53 -10.78
CA PRO A 416 -6.90 -6.49 -10.52
C PRO A 416 -7.51 -5.10 -10.27
N PHE A 417 -6.69 -4.06 -10.36
CA PHE A 417 -7.01 -2.68 -10.05
C PHE A 417 -6.45 -1.70 -11.11
N SER A 418 -5.86 -2.19 -12.20
CA SER A 418 -5.48 -1.33 -13.33
C SER A 418 -6.65 -1.20 -14.30
N PRO A 419 -6.80 -0.05 -14.99
CA PRO A 419 -7.76 0.09 -16.09
C PRO A 419 -7.55 -1.00 -17.15
N PRO A 420 -8.59 -1.33 -17.94
CA PRO A 420 -8.43 -2.18 -19.12
C PRO A 420 -7.28 -1.67 -20.00
N PRO A 421 -6.47 -2.54 -20.63
CA PRO A 421 -5.26 -2.14 -21.37
C PRO A 421 -5.49 -1.05 -22.42
N ALA A 422 -6.60 -1.09 -23.16
CA ALA A 422 -6.98 -0.04 -24.11
C ALA A 422 -7.22 1.33 -23.43
N GLU A 423 -7.86 1.34 -22.26
CA GLU A 423 -8.07 2.56 -21.48
C GLU A 423 -6.77 3.06 -20.85
N LEU A 424 -5.95 2.14 -20.31
CA LEU A 424 -4.63 2.44 -19.79
C LEU A 424 -3.73 3.08 -20.88
N TRP A 425 -3.80 2.58 -22.11
CA TRP A 425 -3.12 3.18 -23.27
C TRP A 425 -3.64 4.56 -23.64
N ARG A 426 -4.95 4.74 -23.66
CA ARG A 426 -5.57 6.05 -23.89
C ARG A 426 -5.12 7.07 -22.84
N LEU A 427 -5.16 6.70 -21.55
CA LEU A 427 -4.73 7.56 -20.44
C LEU A 427 -3.22 7.82 -20.49
N GLY A 428 -2.41 6.77 -20.68
CA GLY A 428 -0.96 6.87 -20.82
C GLY A 428 -0.54 7.83 -21.93
N ASN A 429 -1.22 7.79 -23.09
CA ASN A 429 -0.98 8.75 -24.17
C ASN A 429 -1.35 10.18 -23.81
N ARG A 430 -2.48 10.40 -23.13
CA ARG A 430 -2.88 11.75 -22.68
C ARG A 430 -1.87 12.33 -21.70
N VAL A 431 -1.39 11.51 -20.76
CA VAL A 431 -0.36 11.89 -19.78
C VAL A 431 0.97 12.17 -20.48
N ARG A 432 1.36 11.34 -21.47
CA ARG A 432 2.54 11.58 -22.30
C ARG A 432 2.44 12.90 -23.07
N GLN A 433 1.31 13.17 -23.70
CA GLN A 433 1.06 14.44 -24.42
C GLN A 433 1.10 15.66 -23.48
N ALA A 434 0.78 15.46 -22.21
CA ALA A 434 0.91 16.48 -21.17
C ALA A 434 2.35 16.68 -20.65
N ASP A 435 3.32 15.89 -21.14
CA ASP A 435 4.71 15.87 -20.66
C ASP A 435 4.82 15.50 -19.16
N LEU A 436 3.95 14.57 -18.73
CA LEU A 436 3.86 14.11 -17.34
C LEU A 436 4.17 12.62 -17.20
N LEU A 437 4.55 11.94 -18.27
CA LEU A 437 4.93 10.52 -18.21
C LEU A 437 6.46 10.43 -18.30
N PRO A 438 7.15 10.08 -17.20
CA PRO A 438 8.62 10.04 -17.17
C PRO A 438 9.21 8.82 -17.90
N VAL A 439 8.35 7.96 -18.43
CA VAL A 439 8.71 6.69 -19.05
C VAL A 439 8.52 6.79 -20.57
N PRO A 440 9.58 6.57 -21.39
CA PRO A 440 9.47 6.65 -22.83
C PRO A 440 8.68 5.47 -23.37
N LEU A 441 7.67 5.76 -24.21
CA LEU A 441 6.96 4.72 -24.95
C LEU A 441 7.79 4.34 -26.18
N VAL A 442 8.09 3.06 -26.33
CA VAL A 442 8.94 2.52 -27.40
C VAL A 442 8.06 2.18 -28.60
N ASP A 443 8.24 2.90 -29.70
CA ASP A 443 7.61 2.57 -30.97
C ASP A 443 8.31 1.39 -31.67
N GLU A 444 7.71 0.89 -32.74
CA GLU A 444 8.19 -0.29 -33.45
C GLU A 444 9.57 -0.08 -34.11
N ALA A 445 9.87 1.13 -34.57
CA ALA A 445 11.16 1.45 -35.18
C ALA A 445 12.27 1.47 -34.13
N THR A 446 12.04 2.15 -33.01
CA THR A 446 12.94 2.25 -31.86
C THR A 446 13.19 0.87 -31.26
N TRP A 447 12.13 0.08 -31.10
CA TRP A 447 12.22 -1.30 -30.67
C TRP A 447 13.20 -2.11 -31.53
N ARG A 448 12.98 -2.12 -32.85
CA ARG A 448 13.81 -2.89 -33.79
C ARG A 448 15.26 -2.41 -33.84
N ALA A 449 15.48 -1.11 -33.73
CA ALA A 449 16.83 -0.56 -33.65
C ALA A 449 17.55 -1.08 -32.39
N ARG A 450 16.89 -1.04 -31.23
CA ARG A 450 17.47 -1.47 -29.96
C ARG A 450 17.70 -2.97 -29.85
N LEU A 451 16.88 -3.81 -30.51
CA LEU A 451 17.12 -5.26 -30.55
C LEU A 451 18.47 -5.61 -31.20
N ARG A 452 19.03 -4.72 -32.03
CA ARG A 452 20.31 -4.93 -32.72
C ARG A 452 21.51 -4.41 -31.92
N GLU A 453 21.28 -3.56 -30.93
CA GLU A 453 22.32 -3.00 -30.08
C GLU A 453 22.55 -3.93 -28.88
N ASP A 454 23.57 -4.78 -28.94
CA ASP A 454 24.04 -5.45 -27.74
C ASP A 454 24.87 -4.47 -26.90
N SER A 455 24.21 -3.77 -25.99
CA SER A 455 24.87 -2.79 -25.13
C SER A 455 25.63 -3.43 -23.96
N GLY A 456 25.61 -4.78 -23.83
CA GLY A 456 26.06 -5.46 -22.62
C GLY A 456 25.28 -5.05 -21.36
N GLY A 457 25.53 -5.68 -20.22
CA GLY A 457 24.95 -5.28 -18.92
C GLY A 457 23.88 -6.22 -18.35
N ALA A 458 23.38 -7.16 -19.15
CA ALA A 458 22.69 -8.34 -18.63
C ALA A 458 23.40 -9.62 -19.06
N ALA A 459 23.22 -10.69 -18.28
CA ALA A 459 23.62 -12.04 -18.64
C ALA A 459 22.44 -12.97 -18.38
N GLY A 460 22.21 -13.93 -19.26
CA GLY A 460 21.11 -14.86 -19.10
C GLY A 460 21.06 -15.87 -20.23
N LYS A 461 20.18 -16.85 -20.08
CA LYS A 461 19.98 -17.88 -21.10
C LYS A 461 18.52 -18.29 -21.17
N LEU A 462 17.99 -18.40 -22.38
CA LEU A 462 16.79 -19.16 -22.72
C LEU A 462 17.14 -20.66 -22.69
N GLU A 463 16.55 -21.41 -21.76
CA GLU A 463 16.98 -22.78 -21.46
C GLU A 463 16.05 -23.85 -22.01
N SER A 464 14.73 -23.64 -21.97
CA SER A 464 13.79 -24.72 -22.30
C SER A 464 12.44 -24.23 -22.83
N LEU A 465 11.84 -25.06 -23.66
CA LEU A 465 10.44 -25.03 -24.07
C LEU A 465 9.85 -26.41 -23.79
N SER A 466 8.86 -26.49 -22.91
CA SER A 466 8.28 -27.78 -22.49
C SER A 466 6.76 -27.71 -22.46
N PRO A 467 6.03 -28.74 -22.93
CA PRO A 467 4.58 -28.78 -22.83
C PRO A 467 4.16 -29.04 -21.38
N LYS A 468 3.08 -28.39 -20.93
CA LYS A 468 2.43 -28.62 -19.63
C LYS A 468 0.91 -28.52 -19.78
N GLY A 469 0.27 -29.66 -20.06
CA GLY A 469 -1.17 -29.70 -20.32
C GLY A 469 -1.53 -28.89 -21.57
N PRO A 470 -2.47 -27.92 -21.49
CA PRO A 470 -2.84 -27.07 -22.62
C PRO A 470 -1.81 -25.98 -22.93
N ASP A 471 -0.83 -25.77 -22.06
CA ASP A 471 0.14 -24.68 -22.15
C ASP A 471 1.53 -25.18 -22.58
N TRP A 472 2.32 -24.28 -23.13
CA TRP A 472 3.77 -24.38 -23.15
C TRP A 472 4.39 -23.51 -22.07
N ILE A 473 5.49 -24.02 -21.52
CA ILE A 473 6.35 -23.29 -20.61
C ILE A 473 7.67 -23.02 -21.30
N VAL A 474 7.94 -21.74 -21.51
CA VAL A 474 9.27 -21.23 -21.88
C VAL A 474 9.97 -20.80 -20.59
N SER A 475 11.20 -21.24 -20.37
CA SER A 475 11.94 -20.88 -19.16
C SER A 475 13.41 -20.59 -19.42
N GLY A 476 14.00 -19.82 -18.50
CA GLY A 476 15.40 -19.45 -18.54
C GLY A 476 15.85 -18.76 -17.27
N TRP A 477 16.97 -18.04 -17.36
CA TRP A 477 17.43 -17.14 -16.31
C TRP A 477 18.00 -15.86 -16.89
N ALA A 478 17.97 -14.79 -16.11
CA ALA A 478 18.57 -13.51 -16.46
C ALA A 478 19.03 -12.75 -15.20
N ALA A 479 20.11 -12.02 -15.36
CA ALA A 479 20.78 -11.24 -14.33
C ALA A 479 21.20 -9.89 -14.92
N ASP A 480 20.93 -8.82 -14.19
CA ASP A 480 21.59 -7.53 -14.38
C ASP A 480 22.99 -7.63 -13.76
N THR A 481 24.01 -7.63 -14.60
CA THR A 481 25.39 -7.85 -14.17
C THR A 481 26.03 -6.57 -13.60
N VAL A 482 25.49 -5.40 -13.96
CA VAL A 482 25.95 -4.09 -13.50
C VAL A 482 25.47 -3.88 -12.06
N HIS A 483 24.18 -4.07 -11.83
CA HIS A 483 23.53 -3.78 -10.54
C HIS A 483 23.44 -5.00 -9.61
N ARG A 484 23.82 -6.19 -10.10
CA ARG A 484 23.86 -7.47 -9.35
C ARG A 484 22.50 -7.85 -8.76
N HIS A 485 21.47 -7.79 -9.59
CA HIS A 485 20.13 -8.29 -9.27
C HIS A 485 19.53 -9.02 -10.47
N ARG A 486 18.32 -9.55 -10.32
CA ARG A 486 17.57 -10.12 -11.46
C ARG A 486 17.24 -9.03 -12.50
N ALA A 487 17.06 -9.41 -13.76
CA ALA A 487 16.59 -8.47 -14.79
C ALA A 487 15.23 -7.84 -14.39
N HIS A 488 15.00 -6.57 -14.77
CA HIS A 488 13.75 -5.86 -14.45
C HIS A 488 12.53 -6.48 -15.15
N GLY A 489 12.71 -6.89 -16.41
CA GLY A 489 11.72 -7.64 -17.17
C GLY A 489 12.40 -8.58 -18.15
N ILE A 490 11.69 -9.61 -18.58
CA ILE A 490 12.08 -10.48 -19.70
C ILE A 490 10.92 -10.55 -20.66
N PHE A 491 11.17 -10.35 -21.94
CA PHE A 491 10.21 -10.64 -22.99
C PHE A 491 10.71 -11.73 -23.91
N ILE A 492 9.74 -12.37 -24.57
CA ILE A 492 9.96 -13.44 -25.53
C ILE A 492 9.57 -12.93 -26.91
N THR A 493 10.40 -13.23 -27.88
CA THR A 493 10.14 -12.93 -29.29
C THR A 493 10.17 -14.20 -30.12
N ALA A 494 9.64 -14.06 -31.33
CA ALA A 494 9.62 -15.08 -32.37
C ALA A 494 10.18 -14.47 -33.65
N GLU A 495 11.25 -15.07 -34.18
CA GLU A 495 11.85 -14.70 -35.46
C GLU A 495 11.64 -15.84 -36.46
N ARG A 496 11.17 -15.49 -37.66
CA ARG A 496 11.11 -16.40 -38.79
C ARG A 496 11.99 -15.86 -39.91
N PRO A 497 12.74 -16.70 -40.64
CA PRO A 497 13.57 -16.24 -41.75
C PRO A 497 12.77 -15.37 -42.73
N GLY A 498 13.24 -14.13 -42.95
CA GLY A 498 12.60 -13.17 -43.86
C GLY A 498 11.42 -12.39 -43.28
N GLU A 499 10.96 -12.68 -42.06
CA GLU A 499 9.94 -11.90 -41.36
C GLU A 499 10.56 -11.06 -40.24
N PRO A 500 10.01 -9.87 -39.93
CA PRO A 500 10.45 -9.12 -38.77
C PRO A 500 10.16 -9.89 -37.48
N GLU A 501 11.09 -9.81 -36.52
CA GLU A 501 10.95 -10.41 -35.19
C GLU A 501 9.71 -9.85 -34.45
N LYS A 502 8.86 -10.75 -33.95
CA LYS A 502 7.57 -10.43 -33.33
C LYS A 502 7.63 -10.62 -31.81
N LEU A 503 7.05 -9.69 -31.06
CA LEU A 503 6.88 -9.82 -29.61
C LEU A 503 5.78 -10.83 -29.28
N MET A 504 6.11 -11.83 -28.47
CA MET A 504 5.19 -12.91 -28.07
C MET A 504 4.54 -12.64 -26.71
N GLY A 505 5.29 -12.05 -25.78
CA GLY A 505 4.83 -11.75 -24.43
C GLY A 505 5.96 -11.54 -23.43
N PHE A 506 5.60 -11.46 -22.15
CA PHE A 506 6.53 -11.21 -21.05
C PHE A 506 6.56 -12.38 -20.08
N ALA A 507 7.73 -12.65 -19.50
CA ALA A 507 7.84 -13.64 -18.44
C ALA A 507 6.96 -13.26 -17.24
N GLN A 508 6.08 -14.17 -16.84
CA GLN A 508 5.03 -13.93 -15.86
C GLN A 508 5.49 -14.28 -14.43
N LYS A 509 6.29 -15.35 -14.30
CA LYS A 509 6.69 -15.88 -12.99
C LYS A 509 8.20 -15.88 -12.86
N ASN A 510 8.65 -15.57 -11.65
CA ASN A 510 10.04 -15.71 -11.27
C ASN A 510 10.27 -17.12 -10.71
N ALA A 511 11.44 -17.67 -10.98
CA ALA A 511 11.86 -18.99 -10.50
C ALA A 511 13.21 -18.88 -9.79
N LYS A 512 13.43 -19.73 -8.79
CA LYS A 512 14.72 -19.82 -8.10
C LYS A 512 15.75 -20.49 -8.99
N ARG A 513 16.94 -19.92 -9.08
CA ARG A 513 18.13 -20.49 -9.72
C ARG A 513 19.37 -20.23 -8.85
N PRO A 514 19.53 -20.98 -7.73
CA PRO A 514 20.57 -20.71 -6.73
C PRO A 514 22.00 -20.67 -7.29
N LYS A 515 22.27 -21.48 -8.33
CA LYS A 515 23.56 -21.49 -9.04
C LYS A 515 23.91 -20.10 -9.59
N TYR A 516 22.97 -19.43 -10.26
CA TYR A 516 23.22 -18.14 -10.89
C TYR A 516 23.14 -16.99 -9.88
N GLU A 517 22.26 -17.09 -8.88
CA GLU A 517 22.20 -16.13 -7.77
C GLU A 517 23.53 -16.06 -7.02
N LYS A 518 24.15 -17.22 -6.73
CA LYS A 518 25.49 -17.29 -6.13
C LYS A 518 26.57 -16.77 -7.07
N LYS A 519 26.53 -17.13 -8.36
CA LYS A 519 27.51 -16.70 -9.37
C LYS A 519 27.58 -15.18 -9.47
N TYR A 520 26.42 -14.51 -9.56
CA TYR A 520 26.33 -13.07 -9.75
C TYR A 520 26.21 -12.28 -8.44
N ARG A 521 26.33 -12.96 -7.29
CA ARG A 521 26.26 -12.36 -5.95
C ARG A 521 25.04 -11.46 -5.79
N PHE A 522 23.87 -11.99 -6.15
CA PHE A 522 22.62 -11.27 -5.96
C PHE A 522 22.49 -10.85 -4.50
N ARG A 523 21.95 -9.66 -4.26
CA ARG A 523 21.57 -9.26 -2.91
C ARG A 523 20.66 -10.34 -2.31
N GLU A 524 20.91 -10.71 -1.06
CA GLU A 524 20.28 -11.85 -0.37
C GLU A 524 18.74 -11.85 -0.41
N PHE A 525 18.15 -10.69 -0.67
CA PHE A 525 16.73 -10.43 -0.62
C PHE A 525 15.98 -10.65 -1.95
N SER A 526 16.66 -10.93 -3.07
CA SER A 526 16.02 -11.23 -4.38
C SER A 526 16.61 -12.48 -5.08
N PRO A 527 16.45 -13.69 -4.50
CA PRO A 527 17.07 -14.92 -5.01
C PRO A 527 16.24 -15.55 -6.14
N HIS A 528 15.95 -14.79 -7.20
CA HIS A 528 15.13 -15.30 -8.31
C HIS A 528 15.71 -14.86 -9.66
N ALA A 529 16.83 -15.47 -10.06
CA ALA A 529 17.41 -15.24 -11.38
C ALA A 529 16.62 -15.94 -12.50
N GLY A 530 15.79 -16.95 -12.16
CA GLY A 530 14.99 -17.69 -13.13
C GLY A 530 13.70 -16.99 -13.50
N TRP A 531 13.18 -17.33 -14.67
CA TRP A 531 11.92 -16.80 -15.16
C TRP A 531 11.14 -17.84 -15.97
N ILE A 532 9.83 -17.67 -16.04
CA ILE A 532 8.87 -18.56 -16.69
C ILE A 532 7.87 -17.72 -17.47
N PHE A 533 7.70 -18.04 -18.75
CA PHE A 533 6.63 -17.57 -19.61
C PHE A 533 5.71 -18.74 -19.94
N THR A 534 4.43 -18.62 -19.56
CA THR A 534 3.40 -19.61 -19.87
C THR A 534 2.52 -19.07 -20.98
N VAL A 535 2.31 -19.87 -22.02
CA VAL A 535 1.50 -19.51 -23.18
C VAL A 535 0.71 -20.72 -23.64
N GLU A 536 -0.57 -20.51 -23.96
CA GLU A 536 -1.43 -21.56 -24.48
C GLU A 536 -0.84 -22.17 -25.77
N LYS A 537 -0.93 -23.48 -25.93
CA LYS A 537 -0.34 -24.21 -27.06
C LYS A 537 -0.84 -23.76 -28.42
N GLU A 538 -2.15 -23.56 -28.56
CA GLU A 538 -2.71 -23.08 -29.81
C GLU A 538 -2.25 -21.66 -30.12
N ARG A 539 -2.21 -20.79 -29.10
CA ARG A 539 -1.72 -19.42 -29.24
C ARG A 539 -0.26 -19.38 -29.66
N LEU A 540 0.61 -20.15 -29.00
CA LEU A 540 2.03 -20.21 -29.33
C LEU A 540 2.24 -20.67 -30.78
N LEU A 541 1.56 -21.73 -31.21
CA LEU A 541 1.67 -22.24 -32.58
C LEU A 541 1.12 -21.27 -33.64
N ARG A 542 0.09 -20.48 -33.31
CA ARG A 542 -0.42 -19.42 -34.19
C ARG A 542 0.56 -18.27 -34.34
N GLN A 543 1.18 -17.85 -33.24
CA GLN A 543 2.08 -16.69 -33.22
C GLN A 543 3.53 -17.03 -33.64
N ALA A 544 3.97 -18.27 -33.39
CA ALA A 544 5.27 -18.82 -33.71
C ALA A 544 5.12 -20.24 -34.29
N PRO A 545 4.76 -20.38 -35.58
CA PRO A 545 4.60 -21.68 -36.23
C PRO A 545 5.94 -22.45 -36.33
N PRO A 546 5.92 -23.76 -36.64
CA PRO A 546 7.14 -24.54 -36.87
C PRO A 546 8.10 -23.84 -37.86
N GLY A 547 9.41 -23.91 -37.56
CA GLY A 547 10.45 -23.17 -38.29
C GLY A 547 10.66 -21.72 -37.83
N THR A 548 9.99 -21.32 -36.75
CA THR A 548 10.24 -20.06 -36.03
C THR A 548 11.24 -20.29 -34.90
N ILE A 549 12.13 -19.33 -34.67
CA ILE A 549 13.11 -19.34 -33.59
C ILE A 549 12.61 -18.45 -32.45
N LEU A 550 12.51 -19.01 -31.25
CA LEU A 550 12.23 -18.24 -30.04
C LEU A 550 13.50 -17.65 -29.46
N ARG A 551 13.41 -16.38 -29.06
CA ARG A 551 14.47 -15.66 -28.36
C ARG A 551 13.94 -14.98 -27.11
N ALA A 552 14.85 -14.67 -26.20
CA ALA A 552 14.53 -13.96 -24.97
C ALA A 552 15.48 -12.78 -24.79
N TYR A 553 14.96 -11.71 -24.20
CA TYR A 553 15.72 -10.50 -23.94
C TYR A 553 15.41 -9.99 -22.53
N ALA A 554 16.45 -9.58 -21.81
CA ALA A 554 16.32 -8.84 -20.57
C ALA A 554 16.11 -7.35 -20.88
N VAL A 555 15.22 -6.71 -20.13
CA VAL A 555 14.97 -5.27 -20.21
C VAL A 555 15.57 -4.58 -19.00
N ASP A 556 16.32 -3.51 -19.22
CA ASP A 556 16.61 -2.54 -18.18
C ASP A 556 15.56 -1.42 -18.21
N ALA A 557 14.65 -1.42 -17.25
CA ALA A 557 13.61 -0.40 -17.12
C ALA A 557 14.17 1.03 -16.99
N ASN A 558 15.37 1.21 -16.44
CA ASN A 558 15.91 2.54 -16.18
C ASN A 558 16.40 3.23 -17.44
N THR A 559 16.99 2.48 -18.35
CA THR A 559 17.58 2.96 -19.61
C THR A 559 16.73 2.61 -20.83
N ALA A 560 15.70 1.77 -20.63
CA ALA A 560 14.89 1.16 -21.68
C ALA A 560 15.74 0.40 -22.73
N THR A 561 16.88 -0.17 -22.32
CA THR A 561 17.73 -1.01 -23.17
C THR A 561 17.30 -2.47 -23.12
N PHE A 562 17.57 -3.18 -24.22
CA PHE A 562 17.25 -4.59 -24.37
C PHE A 562 18.54 -5.39 -24.55
N HIS A 563 18.68 -6.46 -23.78
CA HIS A 563 19.85 -7.30 -23.80
C HIS A 563 19.44 -8.69 -24.23
N ARG A 564 19.93 -9.14 -25.39
CA ARG A 564 19.66 -10.47 -25.88
C ARG A 564 20.25 -11.50 -24.92
N LEU A 565 19.45 -12.49 -24.54
CA LEU A 565 19.91 -13.60 -23.71
C LEU A 565 20.51 -14.68 -24.60
N ASP A 566 21.44 -15.45 -24.04
CA ASP A 566 22.01 -16.61 -24.73
C ASP A 566 20.92 -17.66 -25.01
N GLY A 567 21.13 -18.47 -26.05
CA GLY A 567 20.24 -19.58 -26.38
C GLY A 567 19.07 -19.16 -27.27
N GLU A 568 18.68 -20.10 -28.12
CA GLU A 568 17.59 -20.01 -29.08
C GLU A 568 16.85 -21.34 -29.05
N ILE A 569 15.53 -21.32 -29.27
CA ILE A 569 14.73 -22.54 -29.31
C ILE A 569 13.95 -22.56 -30.61
N ASP A 570 14.23 -23.56 -31.44
CA ASP A 570 13.41 -23.85 -32.61
C ASP A 570 12.04 -24.36 -32.18
N MET A 571 10.99 -23.79 -32.77
CA MET A 571 9.63 -24.24 -32.54
C MET A 571 9.46 -25.67 -33.08
N PRO A 572 9.06 -26.63 -32.23
CA PRO A 572 8.94 -28.02 -32.65
C PRO A 572 7.87 -28.15 -33.72
N GLU A 573 8.07 -29.09 -34.65
CA GLU A 573 7.02 -29.49 -35.58
C GLU A 573 5.78 -29.90 -34.79
N ALA A 574 4.60 -29.47 -35.26
CA ALA A 574 3.35 -29.86 -34.62
C ALA A 574 3.30 -31.40 -34.63
N PRO A 575 3.04 -32.05 -33.48
CA PRO A 575 2.97 -33.51 -33.44
C PRO A 575 1.92 -33.97 -34.47
N ALA A 576 2.31 -34.91 -35.34
CA ALA A 576 1.41 -35.53 -36.30
C ALA A 576 0.18 -36.05 -35.53
N ARG A 577 -1.00 -35.57 -35.91
CA ARG A 577 -2.27 -35.84 -35.22
C ARG A 577 -2.67 -37.31 -35.28
#